data_AF-A0A2T4BJR4-F1
#
_entry.id   AF-A0A2T4BJR4-F1
#
_cell.length_a   1.000
_cell.length_b   1.000
_cell.length_c   1.000
_cell.angle_alpha   90.00
_cell.angle_beta   90.00
_cell.angle_gamma   90.00
#
_symmetry.space_group_name_H-M   'P 1'
#
loop_
_entity.id
_entity.type
_entity.pdbx_description
1 polymer ?
#
loop_
_entity_poly.entity_id
_entity_poly.type
_entity_poly.pdbx_seq_one_letter_code
_entity_poly.pdbx_strand_id
1 'polypeptide(L)'
;MGLRDEPKSIPQRPKRRTPAKKKTPKKPKWTAETIVRDPKSPLATANLRSILCNTMAWTCLDQADKAEILALFPDRDHVLDADTEDARPNLASLMNDDSFRYDCAAYTENIAQGRHDPEWLASAWSAHERRKAGDFDEFLVERLEGDWGVEIPKGVRTARGAGVVVVDECLWRPSSRTAVGKGAGPAPE
;
A
#
# COMPACT_ATOMS: atom_id res chain seq x y z
N MET A 1 62.78 18.73 -63.90
CA MET A 1 61.71 18.16 -63.07
C MET A 1 62.36 17.52 -61.85
N GLY A 2 62.14 17.89 -60.59
CA GLY A 2 61.29 18.90 -59.99
C GLY A 2 61.78 19.15 -58.56
N LEU A 3 61.76 20.41 -58.12
CA LEU A 3 61.92 20.80 -56.73
C LEU A 3 60.79 20.14 -55.91
N ARG A 4 61.12 19.45 -54.81
CA ARG A 4 60.14 19.04 -53.81
C ARG A 4 60.43 19.83 -52.55
N ASP A 5 59.65 20.89 -52.36
CA ASP A 5 59.57 21.64 -51.11
C ASP A 5 58.82 20.79 -50.07
N GLU A 6 59.50 20.45 -48.97
CA GLU A 6 58.93 19.82 -47.78
C GLU A 6 58.41 20.91 -46.82
N PRO A 7 57.12 20.96 -46.46
CA PRO A 7 56.63 21.95 -45.51
C PRO A 7 57.00 21.58 -44.07
N LYS A 8 57.69 22.52 -43.40
CA LYS A 8 58.05 22.49 -41.96
C LYS A 8 56.80 22.29 -41.07
N SER A 9 56.82 21.27 -40.22
CA SER A 9 55.83 21.00 -39.17
C SER A 9 55.81 22.08 -38.09
N ILE A 10 54.64 22.66 -37.80
CA ILE A 10 54.40 23.65 -36.75
C ILE A 10 54.18 22.93 -35.40
N PRO A 11 54.84 23.31 -34.30
CA PRO A 11 54.62 22.67 -33.00
C PRO A 11 53.26 23.08 -32.40
N GLN A 12 52.39 22.10 -32.13
CA GLN A 12 51.10 22.33 -31.47
C GLN A 12 51.28 22.60 -29.97
N ARG A 13 50.71 23.72 -29.50
CA ARG A 13 50.68 24.12 -28.10
C ARG A 13 49.75 23.18 -27.29
N PRO A 14 50.18 22.63 -26.14
CA PRO A 14 49.34 21.72 -25.36
C PRO A 14 48.10 22.44 -24.81
N LYS A 15 46.91 21.88 -25.09
CA LYS A 15 45.63 22.36 -24.54
C LYS A 15 45.61 22.18 -23.02
N ARG A 16 45.51 23.29 -22.28
CA ARG A 16 45.39 23.33 -20.82
C ARG A 16 44.11 22.58 -20.40
N ARG A 17 44.25 21.43 -19.72
CA ARG A 17 43.12 20.69 -19.13
C ARG A 17 42.58 21.49 -17.95
N THR A 18 41.34 21.97 -18.04
CA THR A 18 40.63 22.56 -16.91
C THR A 18 40.27 21.45 -15.90
N PRO A 19 40.35 21.71 -14.59
CA PRO A 19 40.03 20.71 -13.58
C PRO A 19 38.55 20.32 -13.70
N ALA A 20 38.28 19.03 -13.84
CA ALA A 20 36.93 18.50 -13.91
C ALA A 20 36.19 18.81 -12.59
N LYS A 21 35.05 19.53 -12.69
CA LYS A 21 34.15 19.73 -11.54
C LYS A 21 33.72 18.37 -11.00
N LYS A 22 34.07 18.07 -9.74
CA LYS A 22 33.56 16.91 -9.01
C LYS A 22 32.04 17.00 -8.95
N LYS A 23 31.34 16.09 -9.63
CA LYS A 23 29.88 16.02 -9.60
C LYS A 23 29.47 15.49 -8.23
N THR A 24 28.76 16.29 -7.45
CA THR A 24 28.10 15.83 -6.22
C THR A 24 27.08 14.75 -6.58
N PRO A 25 26.98 13.65 -5.81
CA PRO A 25 26.00 12.61 -6.07
C PRO A 25 24.60 13.22 -5.98
N LYS A 26 23.82 13.08 -7.06
CA LYS A 26 22.43 13.54 -7.09
C LYS A 26 21.63 12.58 -6.20
N LYS A 27 20.88 13.12 -5.25
CA LYS A 27 19.90 12.33 -4.49
C LYS A 27 18.98 11.61 -5.50
N PRO A 28 18.63 10.34 -5.27
CA PRO A 28 17.69 9.65 -6.13
C PRO A 28 16.39 10.46 -6.15
N LYS A 29 15.87 10.73 -7.35
CA LYS A 29 14.64 11.51 -7.52
C LYS A 29 13.43 10.84 -6.89
N TRP A 30 13.51 9.53 -6.68
CA TRP A 30 12.44 8.69 -6.16
C TRP A 30 12.99 7.91 -4.96
N THR A 31 12.43 8.18 -3.78
CA THR A 31 12.59 7.34 -2.59
C THR A 31 11.35 6.47 -2.43
N ALA A 32 11.41 5.41 -1.62
CA ALA A 32 10.28 4.50 -1.38
C ALA A 32 9.05 5.23 -0.82
N GLU A 33 9.24 6.25 0.02
CA GLU A 33 8.13 7.06 0.55
C GLU A 33 7.56 7.99 -0.53
N THR A 34 8.45 8.65 -1.28
CA THR A 34 8.07 9.60 -2.33
C THR A 34 7.33 8.92 -3.49
N ILE A 35 7.73 7.70 -3.88
CA ILE A 35 7.10 6.99 -5.00
C ILE A 35 5.69 6.50 -4.68
N VAL A 36 5.39 6.23 -3.41
CA VAL A 36 4.09 5.74 -2.93
C VAL A 36 3.13 6.91 -2.67
N ARG A 37 3.66 8.06 -2.25
CA ARG A 37 2.85 9.22 -1.86
C ARG A 37 2.63 10.26 -2.95
N ASP A 38 3.63 10.51 -3.79
CA ASP A 38 3.55 11.65 -4.70
C ASP A 38 2.58 11.40 -5.87
N PRO A 39 1.66 12.34 -6.17
CA PRO A 39 0.73 12.21 -7.30
C PRO A 39 1.42 12.23 -8.67
N LYS A 40 2.65 12.76 -8.72
CA LYS A 40 3.49 12.80 -9.92
C LYS A 40 4.41 11.59 -10.05
N SER A 41 4.29 10.63 -9.13
CA SER A 41 5.04 9.39 -9.16
C SER A 41 4.74 8.61 -10.46
N PRO A 42 5.73 7.93 -11.05
CA PRO A 42 5.47 6.99 -12.15
C PRO A 42 4.50 5.87 -11.76
N LEU A 43 4.30 5.64 -10.46
CA LEU A 43 3.35 4.68 -9.92
C LEU A 43 1.89 5.06 -10.21
N ALA A 44 1.58 6.36 -10.33
CA ALA A 44 0.23 6.85 -10.62
C ALA A 44 -0.21 6.52 -12.06
N THR A 45 0.74 6.33 -12.97
CA THR A 45 0.48 6.06 -14.40
C THR A 45 0.75 4.60 -14.78
N ALA A 46 1.51 3.87 -13.96
CA ALA A 46 1.88 2.50 -14.23
C ALA A 46 0.75 1.51 -13.92
N ASN A 47 0.72 0.38 -14.63
CA ASN A 47 -0.22 -0.69 -14.35
C ASN A 47 0.27 -1.54 -13.17
N LEU A 48 -0.21 -1.20 -11.96
CA LEU A 48 0.19 -1.86 -10.71
C LEU A 48 0.01 -3.37 -10.72
N ARG A 49 -1.11 -3.84 -11.26
CA ARG A 49 -1.40 -5.27 -11.34
C ARG A 49 -0.30 -6.02 -12.10
N SER A 50 0.14 -5.47 -13.22
CA SER A 50 1.22 -6.10 -14.00
C SER A 50 2.57 -6.12 -13.27
N ILE A 51 2.84 -5.10 -12.44
CA ILE A 51 4.07 -4.99 -11.66
C ILE A 51 4.05 -5.98 -10.49
N LEU A 52 2.96 -6.02 -9.73
CA LEU A 52 2.80 -6.88 -8.56
C LEU A 52 2.67 -8.36 -8.92
N CYS A 53 2.06 -8.68 -10.07
CA CYS A 53 1.96 -10.06 -10.56
C CYS A 53 3.23 -10.56 -11.26
N ASN A 54 4.32 -9.79 -11.25
CA ASN A 54 5.58 -10.21 -11.84
C ASN A 54 6.34 -11.13 -10.88
N THR A 55 6.81 -12.28 -11.36
CA THR A 55 7.65 -13.21 -10.59
C THR A 55 8.92 -12.54 -10.07
N MET A 56 9.48 -11.59 -10.82
CA MET A 56 10.65 -10.81 -10.39
C MET A 56 10.38 -10.01 -9.13
N ALA A 57 9.16 -9.46 -8.99
CA ALA A 57 8.77 -8.70 -7.81
C ALA A 57 8.80 -9.60 -6.58
N TRP A 58 8.31 -10.84 -6.67
CA TRP A 58 8.38 -11.78 -5.55
C TRP A 58 9.82 -12.23 -5.23
N THR A 59 10.65 -12.44 -6.25
CA THR A 59 12.01 -12.97 -6.04
C THR A 59 12.98 -11.98 -5.39
N CYS A 60 12.73 -10.67 -5.51
CA CYS A 60 13.62 -9.65 -4.96
C CYS A 60 13.34 -9.30 -3.48
N LEU A 61 12.31 -9.89 -2.87
CA LEU A 61 11.98 -9.69 -1.46
C LEU A 61 12.70 -10.69 -0.55
N ASP A 62 13.03 -10.22 0.65
CA ASP A 62 13.55 -11.05 1.72
C ASP A 62 12.45 -11.93 2.33
N GLN A 63 12.84 -12.99 3.03
CA GLN A 63 11.86 -13.93 3.60
C GLN A 63 10.95 -13.28 4.65
N ALA A 64 11.47 -12.28 5.38
CA ALA A 64 10.69 -11.50 6.34
C ALA A 64 9.57 -10.70 5.65
N ASP A 65 9.90 -9.98 4.58
CA ASP A 65 8.94 -9.18 3.81
C ASP A 65 7.89 -10.07 3.14
N LYS A 66 8.30 -11.24 2.64
CA LYS A 66 7.39 -12.24 2.08
C LYS A 66 6.39 -12.73 3.12
N ALA A 67 6.85 -13.03 4.34
CA ALA A 67 5.96 -13.46 5.42
C ALA A 67 4.99 -12.35 5.86
N GLU A 68 5.44 -11.09 5.89
CA GLU A 68 4.58 -9.94 6.18
C GLU A 68 3.50 -9.78 5.10
N ILE A 69 3.88 -9.82 3.82
CA ILE A 69 2.93 -9.72 2.72
C ILE A 69 1.91 -10.86 2.76
N LEU A 70 2.35 -12.09 3.03
CA LEU A 70 1.45 -13.25 3.17
C LEU A 70 0.49 -13.09 4.35
N ALA A 71 0.92 -12.44 5.43
CA ALA A 71 0.06 -12.16 6.57
C ALA A 71 -1.00 -11.10 6.22
N LEU A 72 -0.73 -10.17 5.31
CA LEU A 72 -1.69 -9.14 4.90
C LEU A 72 -2.83 -9.65 3.99
N PHE A 73 -2.70 -10.87 3.44
CA PHE A 73 -3.79 -11.44 2.64
C PHE A 73 -4.97 -11.82 3.55
N PRO A 74 -6.21 -11.41 3.20
CA PRO A 74 -7.39 -11.79 3.96
C PRO A 74 -7.68 -13.29 3.87
N ASP A 75 -7.37 -13.89 2.71
CA ASP A 75 -7.71 -15.27 2.37
C ASP A 75 -6.46 -16.10 2.03
N ARG A 76 -6.46 -17.35 2.49
CA ARG A 76 -5.41 -18.34 2.19
C ARG A 76 -5.54 -18.95 0.79
N ASP A 77 -6.64 -18.71 0.09
CA ASP A 77 -6.94 -19.30 -1.23
C ASP A 77 -6.01 -18.78 -2.34
N HIS A 78 -5.48 -17.56 -2.17
CA HIS A 78 -4.53 -16.97 -3.08
C HIS A 78 -3.07 -17.25 -2.69
N VAL A 79 -2.82 -18.10 -1.69
CA VAL A 79 -1.48 -18.50 -1.25
C VAL A 79 -1.25 -19.97 -1.57
N LEU A 80 -0.24 -20.24 -2.41
CA LEU A 80 0.29 -21.58 -2.61
C LEU A 80 1.23 -21.92 -1.46
N ASP A 81 1.16 -23.17 -1.00
CA ASP A 81 2.06 -23.73 0.03
C ASP A 81 2.08 -22.92 1.33
N ALA A 82 0.92 -22.45 1.79
CA ALA A 82 0.74 -21.53 2.92
C ALA A 82 1.36 -21.96 4.27
N ASP A 83 1.79 -23.22 4.40
CA ASP A 83 2.42 -23.77 5.59
C ASP A 83 3.89 -24.19 5.37
N THR A 84 4.49 -23.84 4.22
CA THR A 84 5.90 -24.13 3.86
C THR A 84 6.74 -22.85 3.83
N GLU A 85 8.05 -22.96 4.03
CA GLU A 85 9.00 -21.83 3.86
C GLU A 85 8.99 -21.26 2.43
N ASP A 86 8.52 -22.04 1.46
CA ASP A 86 8.36 -21.66 0.06
C ASP A 86 7.01 -21.00 -0.27
N ALA A 87 6.18 -20.63 0.71
CA ALA A 87 4.86 -20.03 0.49
C ALA A 87 4.93 -18.86 -0.51
N ARG A 88 4.06 -18.87 -1.54
CA ARG A 88 4.01 -17.83 -2.58
C ARG A 88 2.58 -17.48 -2.94
N PRO A 89 2.31 -16.22 -3.32
CA PRO A 89 1.01 -15.89 -3.89
C PRO A 89 0.80 -16.65 -5.21
N ASN A 90 -0.40 -17.19 -5.41
CA ASN A 90 -0.86 -17.75 -6.67
C ASN A 90 -1.08 -16.60 -7.67
N LEU A 91 -0.02 -16.19 -8.36
CA LEU A 91 -0.05 -15.04 -9.27
C LEU A 91 -1.10 -15.21 -10.38
N ALA A 92 -1.34 -16.44 -10.86
CA ALA A 92 -2.35 -16.69 -11.89
C ALA A 92 -3.79 -16.50 -11.39
N SER A 93 -4.06 -16.91 -10.15
CA SER A 93 -5.35 -16.67 -9.48
C SER A 93 -5.51 -15.18 -9.13
N LEU A 94 -4.49 -14.58 -8.52
CA LEU A 94 -4.47 -13.17 -8.12
C LEU A 94 -4.63 -12.22 -9.31
N MET A 95 -4.07 -12.60 -10.47
CA MET A 95 -4.29 -11.85 -11.70
C MET A 95 -5.78 -11.83 -12.06
N ASN A 96 -6.55 -12.89 -11.85
CA ASN A 96 -7.95 -12.95 -12.30
C ASN A 96 -8.98 -12.48 -11.26
N ASP A 97 -8.56 -12.21 -10.03
CA ASP A 97 -9.45 -11.72 -8.99
C ASP A 97 -9.89 -10.26 -9.23
N ASP A 98 -11.20 -10.03 -9.12
CA ASP A 98 -11.82 -8.72 -9.29
C ASP A 98 -11.55 -7.78 -8.12
N SER A 99 -11.40 -8.32 -6.90
CA SER A 99 -11.11 -7.53 -5.70
C SER A 99 -9.72 -6.89 -5.82
N PHE A 100 -8.70 -7.71 -6.09
CA PHE A 100 -7.34 -7.23 -6.32
C PHE A 100 -7.23 -6.24 -7.49
N ARG A 101 -8.00 -6.46 -8.57
CA ARG A 101 -8.07 -5.52 -9.70
C ARG A 101 -8.64 -4.16 -9.30
N TYR A 102 -9.72 -4.18 -8.53
CA TYR A 102 -10.35 -2.98 -8.02
C TYR A 102 -9.39 -2.22 -7.11
N ASP A 103 -8.72 -2.91 -6.19
CA ASP A 103 -7.77 -2.32 -5.26
C ASP A 103 -6.58 -1.66 -5.98
N CYS A 104 -6.02 -2.34 -6.98
CA CYS A 104 -4.96 -1.76 -7.82
C CYS A 104 -5.41 -0.45 -8.49
N ALA A 105 -6.61 -0.45 -9.09
CA ALA A 105 -7.16 0.72 -9.78
C ALA A 105 -7.49 1.86 -8.80
N ALA A 106 -8.15 1.53 -7.69
CA ALA A 106 -8.48 2.48 -6.63
C ALA A 106 -7.22 3.10 -6.04
N TYR A 107 -6.17 2.31 -5.84
CA TYR A 107 -4.89 2.80 -5.33
C TYR A 107 -4.18 3.72 -6.32
N THR A 108 -4.12 3.40 -7.62
CA THR A 108 -3.58 4.32 -8.63
C THR A 108 -4.33 5.65 -8.67
N GLU A 109 -5.67 5.60 -8.57
CA GLU A 109 -6.52 6.78 -8.55
C GLU A 109 -6.29 7.61 -7.27
N ASN A 110 -6.18 6.96 -6.12
CA ASN A 110 -5.92 7.62 -4.84
C ASN A 110 -4.57 8.35 -4.84
N ILE A 111 -3.52 7.76 -5.43
CA ILE A 111 -2.24 8.44 -5.62
C ILE A 111 -2.40 9.61 -6.58
N ALA A 112 -3.04 9.42 -7.74
CA ALA A 112 -3.23 10.48 -8.73
C ALA A 112 -3.99 11.69 -8.15
N GLN A 113 -4.96 11.44 -7.28
CA GLN A 113 -5.74 12.45 -6.57
C GLN A 113 -5.01 13.06 -5.35
N GLY A 114 -3.81 12.59 -5.00
CA GLY A 114 -3.04 13.08 -3.86
C GLY A 114 -3.64 12.74 -2.49
N ARG A 115 -4.48 11.69 -2.40
CA ARG A 115 -5.11 11.27 -1.13
C ARG A 115 -4.11 10.69 -0.12
N HIS A 116 -2.88 10.43 -0.55
CA HIS A 116 -1.79 9.98 0.32
C HIS A 116 -0.94 11.13 0.89
N ASP A 117 -1.30 12.39 0.64
CA ASP A 117 -0.64 13.53 1.30
C ASP A 117 -0.99 13.56 2.81
N PRO A 118 -0.10 14.00 3.72
CA PRO A 118 -0.21 13.81 5.15
C PRO A 118 -1.23 14.80 5.71
N GLU A 119 -1.45 15.92 5.03
CA GLU A 119 -2.56 16.82 5.31
C GLU A 119 -3.91 16.15 5.00
N TRP A 120 -3.99 15.43 3.87
CA TRP A 120 -5.16 14.63 3.54
C TRP A 120 -5.38 13.55 4.61
N LEU A 121 -4.33 12.81 4.96
CA LEU A 121 -4.39 11.74 5.97
C LEU A 121 -4.82 12.31 7.33
N ALA A 122 -4.21 13.41 7.78
CA ALA A 122 -4.59 14.06 9.03
C ALA A 122 -6.06 14.50 9.04
N SER A 123 -6.53 15.07 7.93
CA SER A 123 -7.93 15.46 7.77
C SER A 123 -8.87 14.25 7.80
N ALA A 124 -8.48 13.15 7.17
CA ALA A 124 -9.27 11.92 7.15
C ALA A 124 -9.36 11.26 8.53
N TRP A 125 -8.25 11.23 9.28
CA TRP A 125 -8.23 10.76 10.66
C TRP A 125 -9.10 11.64 11.56
N SER A 126 -8.95 12.96 11.47
CA SER A 126 -9.80 13.90 12.23
C SER A 126 -11.28 13.73 11.88
N ALA A 127 -11.63 13.57 10.60
CA ALA A 127 -13.00 13.29 10.18
C ALA A 127 -13.51 11.94 10.70
N HIS A 128 -12.66 10.92 10.74
CA HIS A 128 -13.00 9.62 11.31
C HIS A 128 -13.26 9.71 12.82
N GLU A 129 -12.41 10.42 13.57
CA GLU A 129 -12.58 10.65 15.00
C GLU A 129 -13.88 11.39 15.29
N ARG A 130 -14.23 12.41 14.50
CA ARG A 130 -15.51 13.13 14.63
C ARG A 130 -16.72 12.26 14.32
N ARG A 131 -16.62 11.36 13.33
CA ARG A 131 -17.66 10.36 13.06
C ARG A 131 -17.80 9.37 14.21
N LYS A 132 -16.69 8.94 14.80
CA LYS A 132 -16.67 8.05 15.97
C LYS A 132 -17.24 8.74 17.21
N ALA A 133 -17.00 10.04 17.38
CA ALA A 133 -17.55 10.87 18.44
C ALA A 133 -19.07 11.10 18.33
N GLY A 134 -19.66 10.79 17.17
CA GLY A 134 -21.10 10.95 16.94
C GLY A 134 -21.52 12.39 16.62
N ASP A 135 -20.57 13.29 16.29
CA ASP A 135 -20.84 14.70 15.96
C ASP A 135 -21.89 14.89 14.85
N PHE A 136 -22.04 13.89 13.98
CA PHE A 136 -22.94 13.91 12.83
C PHE A 136 -24.22 13.08 13.04
N ASP A 137 -24.34 12.33 14.14
CA ASP A 137 -25.46 11.41 14.34
C ASP A 137 -26.79 12.20 14.47
N GLU A 138 -26.78 13.36 15.14
CA GLU A 138 -27.96 14.23 15.25
C GLU A 138 -28.42 14.79 13.89
N PHE A 139 -27.47 15.31 13.10
CA PHE A 139 -27.75 15.81 11.76
C PHE A 139 -28.30 14.72 10.83
N LEU A 140 -27.77 13.49 10.93
CA LEU A 140 -28.24 12.36 10.13
C LEU A 140 -29.66 11.93 10.52
N VAL A 141 -29.99 11.96 11.82
CA VAL A 141 -31.34 11.69 12.30
C VAL A 141 -32.31 12.75 11.78
N GLU A 142 -32.00 14.03 11.98
CA GLU A 142 -32.86 15.13 11.51
C GLU A 142 -33.09 15.08 9.99
N ARG A 143 -32.03 14.83 9.22
CA ARG A 143 -32.13 14.71 7.76
C ARG A 143 -32.96 13.49 7.35
N LEU A 144 -32.83 12.37 8.03
CA LEU A 144 -33.64 11.18 7.74
C LEU A 144 -35.12 11.44 8.01
N GLU A 145 -35.44 12.02 9.17
CA GLU A 145 -36.81 12.35 9.57
C GLU A 145 -37.44 13.38 8.60
N GLY A 146 -36.66 14.35 8.11
CA GLY A 146 -37.09 15.33 7.12
C GLY A 146 -37.27 14.78 5.70
N ASP A 147 -36.30 14.03 5.19
CA ASP A 147 -36.32 13.50 3.81
C ASP A 147 -37.35 12.37 3.64
N TRP A 148 -37.60 11.59 4.70
CA TRP A 148 -38.48 10.41 4.65
C TRP A 148 -39.78 10.55 5.45
N GLY A 149 -39.94 11.58 6.29
CA GLY A 149 -41.15 11.83 7.06
C GLY A 149 -41.44 10.78 8.13
N VAL A 150 -40.43 10.02 8.57
CA VAL A 150 -40.56 8.94 9.57
C VAL A 150 -39.86 9.37 10.85
N GLU A 151 -40.55 9.35 12.00
CA GLU A 151 -39.92 9.57 13.31
C GLU A 151 -39.18 8.31 13.76
N ILE A 152 -37.87 8.42 14.07
CA ILE A 152 -37.10 7.27 14.52
C ILE A 152 -37.47 6.96 15.98
N PRO A 153 -37.89 5.72 16.32
CA PRO A 153 -38.17 5.35 17.71
C PRO A 153 -36.96 5.61 18.61
N LYS A 154 -37.19 6.23 19.79
CA LYS A 154 -36.13 6.65 20.72
C LYS A 154 -35.19 5.53 21.16
N GLY A 155 -35.65 4.26 21.13
CA GLY A 155 -34.84 3.09 21.45
C GLY A 155 -33.87 2.62 20.35
N VAL A 156 -34.02 3.13 19.12
CA VAL A 156 -33.12 2.87 17.98
C VAL A 156 -32.22 4.07 17.69
N ARG A 157 -32.53 5.24 18.26
CA ARG A 157 -31.68 6.45 18.29
C ARG A 157 -30.45 6.27 19.18
N THR A 158 -29.95 5.05 19.32
CA THR A 158 -28.82 4.72 20.18
C THR A 158 -27.58 5.36 19.58
N ALA A 159 -27.18 6.46 20.20
CA ALA A 159 -25.87 7.04 20.10
C ALA A 159 -24.84 5.91 20.21
N ARG A 160 -23.93 5.82 19.25
CA ARG A 160 -22.84 4.82 19.18
C ARG A 160 -21.82 4.92 20.34
N GLY A 161 -22.19 5.55 21.45
CA GLY A 161 -21.38 5.77 22.66
C GLY A 161 -21.94 5.17 23.96
N ALA A 162 -23.12 4.53 23.97
CA ALA A 162 -23.62 3.84 25.15
C ALA A 162 -23.30 2.34 25.10
N GLY A 163 -22.07 1.97 25.47
CA GLY A 163 -21.78 0.65 26.04
C GLY A 163 -21.68 -0.54 25.09
N VAL A 164 -21.23 -0.37 23.85
CA VAL A 164 -20.57 -1.47 23.15
C VAL A 164 -19.10 -1.42 23.56
N VAL A 165 -18.64 -2.43 24.28
CA VAL A 165 -17.21 -2.74 24.38
C VAL A 165 -16.74 -2.96 22.94
N VAL A 166 -16.25 -1.90 22.31
CA VAL A 166 -15.50 -2.01 21.07
C VAL A 166 -14.24 -2.73 21.49
N VAL A 167 -14.22 -4.05 21.28
CA VAL A 167 -12.96 -4.76 21.08
C VAL A 167 -12.25 -3.96 20.00
N ASP A 168 -11.13 -3.36 20.39
CA ASP A 168 -10.30 -2.54 19.54
C ASP A 168 -9.87 -3.35 18.32
N GLU A 169 -10.62 -3.22 17.23
CA GLU A 169 -10.37 -3.85 15.93
C GLU A 169 -9.29 -3.06 15.15
N CYS A 170 -8.42 -2.33 15.85
CA CYS A 170 -7.13 -1.87 15.33
C CYS A 170 -5.97 -2.75 15.85
N LEU A 171 -6.23 -3.72 16.71
CA LEU A 171 -5.25 -4.76 17.01
C LEU A 171 -5.33 -5.86 15.95
N TRP A 172 -4.60 -5.67 14.85
CA TRP A 172 -4.03 -6.81 14.14
C TRP A 172 -3.18 -7.60 15.13
N ARG A 173 -3.80 -8.56 15.83
CA ARG A 173 -3.10 -9.50 16.70
C ARG A 173 -3.56 -10.91 16.37
N PRO A 174 -2.62 -11.83 16.13
CA PRO A 174 -2.95 -13.19 15.73
C PRO A 174 -3.69 -13.89 16.85
N SER A 175 -4.73 -14.62 16.46
CA SER A 175 -5.46 -15.55 17.32
C SER A 175 -4.49 -16.54 17.95
N SER A 176 -4.13 -16.29 19.22
CA SER A 176 -3.43 -17.26 20.05
C SER A 176 -4.43 -18.34 20.48
N ARG A 177 -4.47 -19.38 19.65
CA ARG A 177 -4.85 -20.76 19.93
C ARG A 177 -4.83 -21.11 21.43
N THR A 178 -6.00 -21.23 22.04
CA THR A 178 -6.17 -21.94 23.31
C THR A 178 -6.06 -23.44 23.05
N ALA A 179 -4.93 -24.01 23.45
CA ALA A 179 -4.78 -25.45 23.58
C ALA A 179 -5.50 -25.92 24.86
N VAL A 180 -6.58 -26.68 24.70
CA VAL A 180 -7.10 -27.66 25.68
C VAL A 180 -7.47 -28.87 24.81
N GLY A 181 -6.83 -30.02 24.90
CA GLY A 181 -6.52 -30.77 26.10
C GLY A 181 -7.41 -32.01 26.09
N LYS A 182 -6.83 -33.12 25.62
CA LYS A 182 -7.39 -34.48 25.47
C LYS A 182 -8.36 -34.95 26.58
N GLY A 183 -9.42 -35.65 26.15
CA GLY A 183 -9.71 -37.03 26.57
C GLY A 183 -10.86 -37.27 27.56
N ALA A 184 -11.91 -37.96 27.10
CA ALA A 184 -12.65 -38.98 27.85
C ALA A 184 -13.57 -39.76 26.90
N GLY A 185 -13.41 -41.09 26.85
CA GLY A 185 -14.21 -42.02 26.04
C GLY A 185 -15.59 -42.35 26.65
N PRO A 186 -16.42 -43.12 25.94
CA PRO A 186 -17.81 -43.36 26.30
C PRO A 186 -17.99 -44.41 27.42
N ALA A 187 -19.03 -44.19 28.24
CA ALA A 187 -19.48 -45.06 29.32
C ALA A 187 -20.13 -46.37 28.82
N PRO A 188 -20.03 -47.47 29.58
CA PRO A 188 -20.92 -48.62 29.43
C PRO A 188 -21.86 -48.79 30.63
N GLU A 189 -23.15 -49.00 30.35
CA GLU A 189 -24.00 -50.03 30.97
C GLU A 189 -24.84 -50.70 29.88
#